data_AF-A0A0F8AJ09-F1
#
_entry.id   AF-A0A0F8AJ09-F1
#
_cell.length_a   1.000
_cell.length_b   1.000
_cell.length_c   1.000
_cell.angle_alpha   90.00
_cell.angle_beta   90.00
_cell.angle_gamma   90.00
#
_symmetry.space_group_name_H-M   'P 1'
#
loop_
_entity.id
_entity.type
_entity.pdbx_description
1 polymer ?
#
loop_
_entity_poly.entity_id
_entity_poly.type
_entity_poly.pdbx_seq_one_letter_code
_entity_poly.pdbx_strand_id
1 'polypeptide(L)' 'MAKNKGLTPKRKKIDRNPRVKHREKFRRAKIRRKGQVRDVRREETRYSGEMSGIRAGVKKSVKLK' A
#
# COMPACT_ATOMS: atom_id res chain seq x y z
N MET A 1 -25.87 4.03 -34.31
CA MET A 1 -24.71 4.85 -34.72
C MET A 1 -23.43 4.23 -34.17
N ALA A 2 -22.50 3.84 -35.05
CA ALA A 2 -21.18 3.36 -34.63
C ALA A 2 -20.39 4.53 -34.01
N LYS A 3 -19.71 4.29 -32.89
CA LYS A 3 -18.89 5.34 -32.28
C LYS A 3 -17.61 5.50 -33.12
N ASN A 4 -17.48 6.61 -33.85
CA ASN A 4 -16.26 6.96 -34.60
C ASN A 4 -15.12 7.33 -33.63
N LYS A 5 -14.47 6.32 -33.04
CA LYS A 5 -13.44 6.48 -32.01
C LYS A 5 -12.00 6.59 -32.53
N GLY A 6 -11.79 6.55 -33.85
CA GLY A 6 -10.46 6.67 -34.47
C GLY A 6 -9.42 5.67 -33.94
N LEU A 7 -8.14 5.97 -34.15
CA LEU A 7 -7.01 5.18 -33.65
C LEU A 7 -6.65 5.60 -32.21
N THR A 8 -7.28 4.97 -31.21
CA THR A 8 -6.98 5.25 -29.79
C THR A 8 -6.10 4.15 -29.17
N PRO A 9 -5.18 4.50 -28.24
CA PRO A 9 -4.34 3.51 -27.58
C PRO A 9 -5.15 2.61 -26.63
N LYS A 10 -4.66 1.40 -26.40
CA LYS A 10 -5.28 0.45 -25.46
C LYS A 10 -5.26 1.01 -24.03
N ARG A 11 -6.44 1.28 -23.48
CA ARG A 11 -6.62 1.72 -22.07
C ARG A 11 -6.86 0.53 -21.16
N LYS A 12 -6.39 0.60 -19.90
CA LYS A 12 -6.63 -0.47 -18.92
C LYS A 12 -8.10 -0.47 -18.49
N LYS A 13 -8.60 -1.65 -18.10
CA LYS A 13 -9.99 -1.80 -17.62
C LYS A 13 -10.30 -0.90 -16.42
N ILE A 14 -9.32 -0.65 -15.56
CA ILE A 14 -9.45 0.21 -14.38
C ILE A 14 -9.72 1.68 -14.74
N ASP A 15 -9.21 2.15 -15.87
CA ASP A 15 -9.38 3.55 -16.29
C ASP A 15 -10.78 3.82 -16.84
N ARG A 16 -11.56 2.77 -17.11
CA ARG A 16 -12.97 2.88 -17.52
C ARG A 16 -13.89 3.26 -16.36
N ASN A 17 -13.51 2.96 -15.12
CA ASN A 17 -14.32 3.23 -13.94
C ASN A 17 -13.51 4.05 -12.91
N PRO A 18 -13.81 5.35 -12.75
CA PRO A 18 -13.04 6.21 -11.86
C PRO A 18 -13.03 5.69 -10.41
N ARG A 19 -14.17 5.18 -9.92
CA ARG A 19 -14.28 4.61 -8.56
C ARG A 19 -13.30 3.46 -8.34
N VAL A 20 -13.22 2.53 -9.29
CA VAL A 20 -12.32 1.37 -9.20
C VAL A 20 -10.86 1.81 -9.23
N LYS A 21 -10.53 2.79 -10.09
CA LYS A 21 -9.17 3.37 -10.15
C LYS A 21 -8.76 3.99 -8.82
N HIS A 22 -9.62 4.78 -8.19
CA HIS A 22 -9.32 5.41 -6.90
C HIS A 22 -9.19 4.38 -5.76
N ARG A 23 -10.04 3.35 -5.74
CA ARG A 23 -9.94 2.26 -4.77
C ARG A 23 -8.58 1.53 -4.86
N GLU A 24 -8.16 1.19 -6.09
CA GLU A 24 -6.87 0.53 -6.30
C GLU A 24 -5.69 1.46 -5.98
N LYS A 25 -5.79 2.75 -6.30
CA LYS A 25 -4.78 3.75 -5.94
C LYS A 25 -4.59 3.81 -4.42
N PHE A 26 -5.69 3.85 -3.66
CA PHE A 26 -5.67 3.85 -2.20
C PHE A 26 -5.07 2.55 -1.64
N ARG A 27 -5.51 1.38 -2.14
CA ARG A 27 -5.00 0.07 -1.72
C ARG A 27 -3.48 -0.02 -1.90
N ARG A 28 -2.97 0.38 -3.07
CA ARG A 28 -1.53 0.39 -3.37
C ARG A 28 -0.76 1.35 -2.45
N ALA A 29 -1.31 2.53 -2.20
CA ALA A 29 -0.70 3.50 -1.29
C ALA A 29 -0.61 2.96 0.14
N LYS A 30 -1.67 2.28 0.63
CA LYS A 30 -1.70 1.65 1.96
C LYS A 30 -0.64 0.55 2.09
N ILE A 31 -0.47 -0.30 1.07
CA ILE A 31 0.58 -1.34 1.07
C ILE A 31 1.97 -0.70 1.11
N ARG A 32 2.22 0.33 0.29
CA ARG A 32 3.52 1.03 0.26
C ARG A 32 3.83 1.71 1.60
N ARG A 33 2.82 2.25 2.30
CA ARG A 33 2.98 2.89 3.61
C ARG A 33 3.53 1.91 4.65
N LYS A 34 3.07 0.66 4.66
CA LYS A 34 3.55 -0.40 5.58
C LYS A 34 5.05 -0.67 5.47
N GLY A 35 5.66 -0.40 4.30
CA GLY A 35 7.10 -0.51 4.10
C GLY A 35 7.90 0.64 4.70
N GLN A 36 7.31 1.84 4.79
CA GLN A 36 7.97 3.03 5.34
C GLN A 36 7.75 3.17 6.84
N VAL A 37 6.51 2.94 7.28
CA VAL A 37 6.07 3.10 8.67
C VAL A 37 5.31 1.84 9.07
N ARG A 38 5.66 1.30 10.24
CA ARG A 38 4.93 0.16 10.81
C ARG A 38 3.60 0.64 11.36
N ASP A 39 2.53 -0.05 10.99
CA ASP A 39 1.21 0.18 11.59
C ASP A 39 1.21 -0.28 13.06
N VAL A 40 0.37 0.35 13.88
CA VAL A 40 0.15 -0.06 15.27
C VAL A 40 -0.53 -1.42 15.29
N ARG A 41 0.01 -2.37 16.05
CA ARG A 41 -0.56 -3.71 16.24
C ARG A 41 -1.31 -3.76 17.57
N ARG A 42 -2.44 -4.48 17.60
CA ARG A 42 -3.15 -4.83 18.83
C ARG A 42 -2.80 -6.27 19.20
N GLU A 43 -2.63 -6.55 20.49
CA GLU A 43 -2.42 -7.90 20.98
C GLU A 43 -3.79 -8.57 21.13
N GLU A 44 -4.21 -9.33 20.11
CA GLU A 44 -5.42 -10.16 20.19
C GLU A 44 -5.15 -11.51 20.88
N THR A 45 -3.90 -11.96 20.84
CA THR A 45 -3.44 -13.21 21.46
C THR A 45 -2.20 -12.94 22.32
N ARG A 46 -1.90 -13.86 23.26
CA ARG A 46 -0.67 -13.80 24.05
C ARG A 46 0.57 -13.71 23.15
N TYR A 47 1.56 -12.95 23.61
CA TYR A 47 2.82 -12.73 22.90
C TYR A 47 3.56 -14.05 22.61
N SER A 48 3.83 -14.32 21.34
CA SER A 48 4.55 -15.51 20.87
C SER A 48 5.98 -15.22 20.41
N GLY A 49 6.47 -13.99 20.59
CA GLY A 49 7.75 -13.53 20.06
C GLY A 49 7.64 -12.62 18.84
N GLU A 50 8.78 -12.05 18.42
CA GLU A 50 8.86 -11.23 17.21
C GLU A 50 8.86 -12.10 15.94
N MET A 51 7.72 -12.20 15.25
CA MET A 51 7.58 -13.01 14.02
C MET A 51 8.62 -12.71 12.93
N SER A 52 9.08 -11.45 12.81
CA SER A 52 10.07 -11.03 11.81
C SER A 52 11.52 -11.07 12.31
N GLY A 53 11.73 -11.51 13.55
CA GLY A 53 13.02 -11.50 14.22
C GLY A 53 13.45 -10.13 14.78
N ILE A 54 14.51 -10.16 15.59
CA ILE A 54 15.11 -9.00 16.25
C ILE A 54 16.47 -8.70 15.61
N ARG A 55 16.71 -7.45 15.20
CA ARG A 55 18.01 -7.00 14.67
C ARG A 55 18.71 -6.14 15.71
N ALA A 56 19.65 -6.74 16.47
CA ALA A 56 20.31 -6.09 17.60
C ALA A 56 21.08 -4.80 17.24
N GLY A 57 21.68 -4.73 16.04
CA GLY A 57 22.49 -3.57 15.62
C GLY A 57 21.71 -2.35 15.12
N VAL A 58 20.39 -2.44 14.94
CA VAL A 58 19.60 -1.38 14.29
C VAL A 58 18.94 -0.48 15.34
N LYS A 59 19.37 0.78 15.40
CA LYS A 59 18.74 1.83 16.21
C LYS A 59 17.75 2.62 15.36
N LYS A 60 16.47 2.70 15.76
CA LYS A 60 15.40 3.43 15.04
C LYS A 60 14.90 4.69 15.78
N SER A 61 15.63 5.16 16.79
CA SER A 61 15.27 6.35 17.56
C SER A 61 15.59 7.65 16.82
N VAL A 62 14.80 8.68 17.04
CA VAL A 62 15.11 10.05 16.61
C VAL A 62 16.04 10.67 17.66
N LYS A 63 17.21 11.17 17.26
CA LYS A 63 18.11 11.90 18.17
C LYS A 63 17.62 13.34 18.30
N LEU A 64 17.42 13.81 19.52
CA LEU A 64 17.20 15.22 19.82
C LEU A 64 18.56 15.92 19.83
N LYS A 65 18.63 17.11 19.21
CA LYS A 65 19.81 17.99 19.21
C LYS A 65 19.58 19.12 20.18
#